data_AF-A0A1I7GPW3-F1
#
_entry.id   AF-A0A1I7GPW3-F1
#
_cell.length_a   1.000
_cell.length_b   1.000
_cell.length_c   1.000
_cell.angle_alpha   90.00
_cell.angle_beta   90.00
_cell.angle_gamma   90.00
#
_symmetry.space_group_name_H-M   'P 1'
#
loop_
_entity.id
_entity.type
_entity.pdbx_description
1 polymer ?
#
loop_
_entity_poly.entity_id
_entity_poly.type
_entity_poly.pdbx_seq_one_letter_code
_entity_poly.pdbx_strand_id
1 'polypeptide(L)'
;MTVRQRYPSRLPADLHRISQAPLLDEWLLEPDDRAADGAVLTGVISGHPRYPDGSRVTTSTVQQIEDEPANGIGGWAWCYSWGLIRLGACIDLGFSRGVPL
;
A
#
# COMPACT_ATOMS: atom_id res chain seq x y z
N MET A 1 -5.42 -24.14 9.82
CA MET A 1 -6.16 -22.97 9.30
C MET A 1 -5.36 -22.40 8.15
N THR A 2 -5.81 -22.61 6.92
CA THR A 2 -5.08 -22.18 5.72
C THR A 2 -5.43 -20.73 5.45
N VAL A 3 -4.54 -19.80 5.80
CA VAL A 3 -4.64 -18.42 5.33
C VAL A 3 -4.54 -18.49 3.82
N ARG A 4 -5.66 -18.30 3.13
CA ARG A 4 -5.68 -18.06 1.68
C ARG A 4 -4.85 -16.80 1.44
N GLN A 5 -3.56 -16.95 1.15
CA GLN A 5 -2.79 -15.93 0.46
C GLN A 5 -3.56 -15.63 -0.83
N ARG A 6 -4.33 -14.53 -0.83
CA ARG A 6 -5.19 -14.16 -1.96
C ARG A 6 -4.41 -13.50 -3.08
N TYR A 7 -3.11 -13.23 -2.90
CA TYR A 7 -2.29 -12.58 -3.91
C TYR A 7 -0.89 -13.20 -4.00
N PRO A 8 -0.34 -13.29 -5.23
CA PRO A 8 0.98 -13.83 -5.46
C PRO A 8 2.02 -12.91 -4.82
N SER A 9 3.13 -13.50 -4.36
CA SER A 9 4.33 -12.83 -3.84
C SER A 9 5.08 -11.96 -4.88
N ARG A 10 4.39 -11.55 -5.95
CA ARG A 10 4.92 -10.78 -7.07
C ARG A 10 3.82 -9.81 -7.51
N LEU A 11 4.23 -8.60 -7.92
CA LEU A 11 3.40 -7.59 -8.58
C LEU A 11 2.25 -8.23 -9.37
N PRO A 12 0.99 -7.76 -9.23
CA PRO A 12 -0.08 -8.22 -10.10
C PRO A 12 0.39 -8.16 -11.55
N ALA A 13 0.43 -9.30 -12.25
CA ALA A 13 0.83 -9.36 -13.65
C ALA A 13 -0.07 -8.51 -14.59
N ASP A 14 -1.13 -7.94 -14.02
CA ASP A 14 -2.13 -7.10 -14.64
C ASP A 14 -1.81 -5.62 -14.43
N LEU A 15 -1.02 -5.05 -15.35
CA LEU A 15 -0.66 -3.62 -15.40
C LEU A 15 -1.88 -2.71 -15.50
N HIS A 16 -3.00 -3.20 -16.04
CA HIS A 16 -4.24 -2.45 -16.12
C HIS A 16 -4.86 -2.29 -14.73
N ARG A 17 -4.84 -3.31 -13.89
CA ARG A 17 -5.29 -3.17 -12.49
C ARG A 17 -4.43 -2.19 -11.70
N ILE A 18 -3.13 -2.18 -11.94
CA ILE A 18 -2.24 -1.22 -11.30
C ILE A 18 -2.62 0.19 -11.74
N SER A 19 -2.76 0.46 -13.05
CA SER A 19 -3.10 1.81 -13.52
C SER A 19 -4.44 2.34 -13.02
N GLN A 20 -5.41 1.46 -12.73
CA GLN A 20 -6.72 1.79 -12.16
C GLN A 20 -6.73 1.88 -10.63
N ALA A 21 -5.65 1.47 -9.96
CA ALA A 21 -5.56 1.55 -8.51
C ALA A 21 -5.35 3.01 -8.07
N PRO A 22 -5.91 3.40 -6.92
CA PRO A 22 -5.65 4.70 -6.32
C PRO A 22 -4.16 4.91 -6.09
N LEU A 23 -3.68 6.12 -6.36
CA LEU A 23 -2.33 6.55 -6.03
C LEU A 23 -2.32 7.13 -4.62
N LEU A 24 -1.37 6.67 -3.81
CA LEU A 24 -1.07 7.24 -2.51
C LEU A 24 0.31 7.90 -2.61
N ASP A 25 0.32 9.23 -2.63
CA ASP A 25 1.50 10.07 -2.60
C ASP A 25 1.80 10.52 -1.18
N GLU A 26 3.03 11.00 -0.96
CA GLU A 26 3.49 11.52 0.33
C GLU A 26 3.15 10.58 1.49
N TRP A 27 3.39 9.29 1.25
CA TRP A 27 2.96 8.25 2.14
C TRP A 27 4.05 7.89 3.15
N LEU A 28 3.58 7.43 4.31
CA LEU A 28 4.39 6.98 5.43
C LEU A 28 3.77 5.69 5.99
N LEU A 29 4.62 4.81 6.53
CA LEU A 29 4.22 3.50 7.05
C LEU A 29 4.35 3.51 8.57
N GLU A 30 3.23 3.31 9.27
CA GLU A 30 3.19 3.31 10.73
C GLU A 30 2.85 1.92 11.25
N PRO A 31 3.40 1.49 12.40
CA PRO A 31 2.90 0.32 13.09
C PRO A 31 1.42 0.50 13.44
N ASP A 32 0.64 -0.54 13.23
CA ASP A 32 -0.77 -0.57 13.62
C ASP A 32 -0.88 -1.04 15.07
N ASP A 33 -1.07 -0.11 16.00
CA ASP A 33 -1.23 -0.43 17.44
C ASP A 33 -2.37 -1.42 17.73
N ARG A 34 -3.28 -1.64 16.76
CA ARG A 34 -4.42 -2.58 16.88
C ARG A 34 -4.12 -3.98 16.35
N ALA A 35 -2.98 -4.19 15.68
CA ALA A 35 -2.58 -5.47 15.11
C ALA A 35 -1.12 -5.77 15.49
N ALA A 36 -0.88 -6.92 16.12
CA ALA A 36 0.41 -7.27 16.73
C ALA A 36 1.63 -7.13 15.79
N ASP A 37 1.43 -7.37 14.49
CA ASP A 37 2.44 -7.25 13.43
C ASP A 37 1.87 -6.47 12.22
N GLY A 38 0.89 -5.59 12.48
CA GLY A 38 0.24 -4.82 11.42
C GLY A 38 0.96 -3.50 11.14
N ALA A 39 0.84 -3.02 9.91
CA ALA A 39 1.23 -1.66 9.56
C ALA A 39 0.06 -0.95 8.85
N VAL A 40 -0.05 0.37 9.00
CA VAL A 40 -1.00 1.20 8.24
C VAL A 40 -0.24 2.17 7.35
N LEU A 41 -0.82 2.50 6.20
CA LEU A 41 -0.31 3.54 5.32
C LEU A 41 -1.11 4.81 5.52
N THR A 42 -0.40 5.90 5.82
CA THR A 42 -0.98 7.24 5.85
C THR A 42 -0.40 8.03 4.68
N GLY A 43 -1.24 8.67 3.87
CA GLY A 43 -0.76 9.46 2.73
C GLY A 43 -1.85 10.32 2.10
N VAL A 44 -1.50 10.96 1.00
CA VAL A 44 -2.39 11.80 0.18
C VAL A 44 -2.87 10.99 -1.00
N ILE A 45 -4.18 10.88 -1.18
CA ILE A 45 -4.77 10.05 -2.23
C ILE A 45 -5.05 10.82 -3.51
N SER A 46 -4.91 10.14 -4.65
CA SER A 46 -5.30 10.61 -5.98
C SER A 46 -5.89 9.46 -6.81
N GLY A 47 -6.94 9.74 -7.58
CA GLY A 47 -7.60 8.79 -8.47
C GLY A 47 -8.46 7.74 -7.78
N HIS A 48 -8.89 7.95 -6.53
CA HIS A 48 -9.72 6.98 -5.80
C HIS A 48 -11.23 7.22 -6.05
N PRO A 49 -12.03 6.19 -6.36
CA PRO A 49 -13.45 6.37 -6.68
C PRO A 49 -14.32 6.83 -5.50
N ARG A 50 -13.84 6.68 -4.26
CA ARG A 50 -14.57 7.04 -3.04
C ARG A 50 -14.00 8.21 -2.24
N TYR A 51 -12.75 8.57 -2.49
CA TYR A 51 -12.09 9.64 -1.73
C TYR A 51 -11.66 10.71 -2.73
N PRO A 52 -11.97 11.98 -2.48
CA PRO A 52 -11.55 13.04 -3.38
C PRO A 52 -10.03 13.16 -3.38
N ASP A 53 -9.49 13.53 -4.53
CA ASP A 53 -8.06 13.76 -4.70
C ASP A 53 -7.56 14.83 -3.72
N GLY A 54 -6.35 14.64 -3.20
CA GLY A 54 -5.77 15.49 -2.16
C GLY A 54 -6.23 15.15 -0.74
N SER A 55 -7.13 14.19 -0.55
CA SER A 55 -7.52 13.75 0.79
C SER A 55 -6.37 13.04 1.49
N ARG A 56 -6.09 13.43 2.73
CA ARG A 56 -5.21 12.67 3.61
C ARG A 56 -5.98 11.50 4.21
N VAL A 57 -5.45 10.30 4.06
CA VAL A 57 -6.11 9.04 4.40
C VAL A 57 -5.15 8.12 5.13
N THR A 58 -5.68 7.37 6.09
CA THR A 58 -4.98 6.27 6.73
C THR A 58 -5.70 4.98 6.36
N THR A 59 -4.97 4.02 5.80
CA THR A 59 -5.54 2.74 5.39
C THR A 59 -5.86 1.87 6.59
N SER A 60 -6.66 0.83 6.37
CA SER A 60 -6.63 -0.34 7.26
C SER A 60 -5.27 -1.04 7.18
N THR A 61 -5.03 -1.98 8.09
CA THR A 61 -3.82 -2.80 8.14
C THR A 61 -3.44 -3.32 6.75
N VAL A 62 -2.21 -2.99 6.35
CA VAL A 62 -1.58 -3.38 5.10
C VAL A 62 -1.03 -4.79 5.28
N GLN A 63 -1.30 -5.64 4.31
CA GLN A 63 -0.85 -7.03 4.32
C GLN A 63 0.48 -7.23 3.61
N GLN A 64 0.77 -6.35 2.65
CA GLN A 64 1.97 -6.42 1.84
C GLN A 64 2.29 -5.04 1.30
N ILE A 65 3.57 -4.69 1.34
CA ILE A 65 4.12 -3.50 0.74
C ILE A 65 5.34 -3.87 -0.08
N GLU A 66 5.46 -3.27 -1.27
CA GLU A 66 6.63 -3.35 -2.10
C GLU A 66 6.97 -1.90 -2.52
N ASP A 67 7.86 -1.28 -1.75
CA ASP A 67 8.35 0.09 -1.97
C ASP A 67 9.45 0.11 -3.05
N GLU A 68 10.15 -1.01 -3.26
CA GLU A 68 11.11 -1.12 -4.35
C GLU A 68 10.41 -1.47 -5.67
N PRO A 69 10.62 -0.68 -6.73
CA PRO A 69 10.00 -0.94 -8.02
C PRO A 69 10.62 -2.19 -8.65
N ALA A 70 10.03 -3.37 -8.45
CA ALA A 70 10.39 -4.54 -9.24
C ALA A 70 10.07 -4.24 -10.71
N ASN A 71 11.12 -4.00 -11.50
CA ASN A 71 11.09 -3.69 -12.92
C ASN A 71 10.66 -2.26 -13.31
N GLY A 72 10.96 -1.25 -12.47
CA GLY A 72 10.81 0.16 -12.86
C GLY A 72 9.37 0.67 -12.91
N ILE A 73 8.42 -0.11 -12.39
CA ILE A 73 7.04 0.28 -12.14
C ILE A 73 6.98 0.67 -10.66
N GLY A 74 6.48 1.86 -10.34
CA GLY A 74 6.42 2.40 -8.97
C GLY A 74 5.83 1.41 -7.96
N GLY A 75 6.17 1.61 -6.68
CA GLY A 75 5.79 0.70 -5.60
C GLY A 75 4.29 0.47 -5.46
N TRP A 76 3.90 -0.53 -4.66
CA TRP A 76 2.50 -0.85 -4.41
C TRP A 76 2.27 -1.39 -3.01
N ALA A 77 1.03 -1.27 -2.53
CA ALA A 77 0.59 -1.85 -1.28
C ALA A 77 -0.76 -2.56 -1.45
N TRP A 78 -1.02 -3.51 -0.57
CA TRP A 78 -2.31 -4.16 -0.48
C TRP A 78 -2.88 -4.03 0.93
N CYS A 79 -4.08 -3.44 1.04
CA CYS A 79 -4.81 -3.38 2.30
C CYS A 79 -6.19 -4.06 2.18
N TYR A 80 -6.70 -4.57 3.29
CA TYR A 80 -7.97 -5.30 3.29
C TYR A 80 -9.17 -4.48 2.81
N SER A 81 -9.20 -3.20 3.17
CA SER A 81 -10.36 -2.34 2.95
C SER A 81 -10.40 -1.76 1.54
N TRP A 82 -9.24 -1.52 0.92
CA TRP A 82 -9.15 -0.80 -0.36
C TRP A 82 -8.58 -1.66 -1.49
N GLY A 83 -7.97 -2.80 -1.17
CA GLY A 83 -7.29 -3.63 -2.14
C GLY A 83 -5.94 -3.04 -2.55
N LEU A 84 -5.68 -3.04 -3.86
CA LEU A 84 -4.42 -2.59 -4.44
C LEU A 84 -4.32 -1.06 -4.38
N ILE A 85 -3.17 -0.56 -3.94
CA ILE A 85 -2.83 0.86 -3.88
C ILE A 85 -1.50 1.03 -4.59
N ARG A 86 -1.42 2.03 -5.46
CA ARG A 86 -0.15 2.49 -6.04
C ARG A 86 0.56 3.40 -5.06
N LEU A 87 1.85 3.20 -4.90
CA LEU A 87 2.69 4.04 -4.06
C LEU A 87 3.45 5.02 -4.94
N GLY A 88 3.26 6.30 -4.64
CA GLY A 88 4.03 7.39 -5.20
C GLY A 88 5.26 7.68 -4.34
N ALA A 89 5.59 8.96 -4.21
CA ALA A 89 6.77 9.37 -3.44
C ALA A 89 6.60 9.03 -1.95
N CYS A 90 7.48 8.16 -1.44
CA CYS A 90 7.59 7.88 -0.02
C CYS A 90 8.24 9.07 0.69
N ILE A 91 7.62 9.58 1.76
CA ILE A 91 8.20 10.63 2.61
C ILE A 91 8.90 10.06 3.85
N ASP A 92 8.78 8.74 4.07
CA ASP A 92 9.36 8.04 5.20
C ASP A 92 10.62 7.26 4.80
N LEU A 93 11.78 7.86 5.07
CA LEU A 93 13.10 7.32 4.73
C LEU A 93 13.61 6.26 5.72
N GLY A 94 12.82 5.87 6.74
CA GLY A 94 13.33 5.09 7.89
C GLY A 94 12.48 3.89 8.33
N PHE A 95 11.15 3.92 8.20
CA PHE A 95 10.29 2.85 8.72
C PHE A 95 10.07 1.68 7.77
N SER A 96 10.15 1.88 6.45
CA SER A 96 9.89 0.82 5.45
C SER A 96 10.86 -0.37 5.53
N ARG A 97 11.99 -0.23 6.25
CA ARG A 97 12.99 -1.30 6.47
C ARG A 97 12.86 -2.04 7.80
N GLY A 98 12.04 -1.56 8.73
CA GLY A 98 12.05 -2.00 10.13
C GLY A 98 10.75 -2.61 10.65
N VAL A 99 9.65 -2.50 9.92
CA VAL A 99 8.37 -3.09 10.33
C VAL A 99 8.27 -4.51 9.77
N PRO A 100 8.26 -5.57 10.61
CA PRO A 100 7.95 -6.91 10.15
C PRO A 100 6.48 -6.95 9.73
N LEU A 101 6.22 -7.32 8.47
CA LEU A 101 4.89 -7.66 7.95
C LEU A 101 4.60 -9.15 8.09
#